data_AF-A0A925PJ53-F1
#
_entry.id   AF-A0A925PJ53-F1
#
_cell.length_a   1.000
_cell.length_b   1.000
_cell.length_c   1.000
_cell.angle_alpha   90.00
_cell.angle_beta   90.00
_cell.angle_gamma   90.00
#
_symmetry.space_group_name_H-M   'P 1'
#
loop_
_entity.id
_entity.type
_entity.pdbx_description
1 polymer ?
#
loop_
_entity_poly.entity_id
_entity_poly.type
_entity_poly.pdbx_seq_one_letter_code
_entity_poly.pdbx_strand_id
1 'polypeptide(L)'
;MRINAKTSQKIAKFLIWTAALLVMAILVSIIIYILVKGIPSISWQFLTEIPRNMGRDGGISSSIVGTLLVTAVAVIVATPFGIGTAIYLTEYTREGRVTRIIRFSAESLAGIPSIVYGLFGFIFFVIYL
;
A
#
# COMPACT_ATOMS: atom_id res chain seq x y z
N MET A 1 -46.50 6.47 -0.20
CA MET A 1 -46.11 7.59 -1.07
C MET A 1 -44.85 7.20 -1.83
N ARG A 2 -44.95 6.78 -3.10
CA ARG A 2 -43.77 6.42 -3.91
C ARG A 2 -43.12 7.70 -4.40
N ILE A 3 -41.99 8.08 -3.80
CA ILE A 3 -41.19 9.24 -4.22
C ILE A 3 -40.82 9.04 -5.69
N ASN A 4 -40.95 10.08 -6.51
CA ASN A 4 -40.63 10.02 -7.92
C ASN A 4 -39.16 9.61 -8.11
N ALA A 5 -38.91 8.61 -8.96
CA ALA A 5 -37.59 8.02 -9.19
C ALA A 5 -36.52 9.09 -9.54
N LYS A 6 -36.91 10.14 -10.26
CA LYS A 6 -36.01 11.26 -10.62
C LYS A 6 -35.56 12.07 -9.40
N THR A 7 -36.47 12.31 -8.44
CA THR A 7 -36.17 13.05 -7.21
C THR A 7 -35.30 12.22 -6.27
N SER A 8 -35.59 10.92 -6.13
CA SER A 8 -34.77 10.00 -5.34
C SER A 8 -33.34 9.89 -5.89
N GLN A 9 -33.18 9.80 -7.22
CA GLN A 9 -31.87 9.81 -7.86
C GLN A 9 -31.10 11.12 -7.63
N LYS A 10 -31.77 12.28 -7.69
CA LYS A 10 -31.12 13.58 -7.47
C LYS A 10 -30.61 13.71 -6.03
N ILE A 11 -31.40 13.27 -5.05
CA ILE A 11 -31.02 13.27 -3.63
C ILE A 11 -29.87 12.29 -3.39
N ALA A 12 -29.96 11.05 -3.90
CA ALA A 12 -28.90 10.06 -3.75
C ALA A 12 -27.57 10.54 -4.36
N LYS A 13 -27.61 11.12 -5.58
CA LYS A 13 -26.42 11.71 -6.20
C LYS A 13 -25.84 12.84 -5.34
N PHE A 14 -26.68 13.76 -4.87
CA PHE A 14 -26.21 14.87 -4.04
C PHE A 14 -25.53 14.38 -2.75
N LEU A 15 -26.12 13.40 -2.06
CA LEU A 15 -25.55 12.82 -0.85
C LEU A 15 -24.21 12.11 -1.12
N ILE A 16 -24.14 11.28 -2.16
CA ILE A 16 -22.91 10.55 -2.52
C ILE A 16 -21.80 11.54 -2.89
N TRP A 17 -22.09 12.54 -3.73
CA TRP A 17 -21.11 13.54 -4.12
C TRP A 17 -20.63 14.39 -2.94
N THR A 18 -21.53 14.76 -2.03
CA THR A 18 -21.17 15.53 -0.83
C THR A 18 -20.29 14.70 0.11
N ALA A 19 -20.64 13.43 0.33
CA ALA A 19 -19.82 12.52 1.14
C ALA A 19 -18.44 12.28 0.52
N ALA A 20 -18.37 12.04 -0.79
CA ALA A 20 -17.11 11.87 -1.51
C ALA A 20 -16.25 13.15 -1.43
N LEU A 21 -16.84 14.33 -1.65
CA LEU A 21 -16.13 15.61 -1.53
C LEU A 21 -15.62 15.86 -0.11
N LEU A 22 -16.40 15.50 0.91
CA LEU A 22 -15.98 15.63 2.31
C LEU A 22 -14.78 14.74 2.63
N VAL A 23 -14.80 13.47 2.22
CA VAL A 23 -13.67 12.55 2.42
C VAL A 23 -12.43 13.05 1.68
N MET A 24 -12.60 13.47 0.42
CA MET A 24 -11.49 14.03 -0.36
C MET A 24 -10.94 15.32 0.26
N ALA A 25 -11.80 16.20 0.77
CA ALA A 25 -11.39 17.44 1.42
C ALA A 25 -10.60 17.16 2.70
N ILE A 26 -11.00 16.16 3.50
CA ILE A 26 -10.24 15.74 4.69
C ILE A 26 -8.88 15.15 4.30
N LEU A 27 -8.83 14.31 3.27
CA LEU A 27 -7.57 13.72 2.82
C LEU A 27 -6.60 14.81 2.32
N VAL A 28 -7.10 15.74 1.49
CA VAL A 28 -6.31 16.86 0.97
C VAL A 28 -5.86 17.79 2.10
N SER A 29 -6.70 18.06 3.09
CA SER A 29 -6.33 18.93 4.22
C SER A 29 -5.22 18.30 5.07
N ILE A 30 -5.25 16.99 5.30
CA ILE A 30 -4.16 16.26 5.98
C ILE A 30 -2.85 16.39 5.20
N ILE A 31 -2.89 16.18 3.88
CA ILE A 31 -1.69 16.31 3.04
C ILE A 31 -1.15 17.74 3.10
N ILE A 32 -2.01 18.75 2.91
CA ILE A 32 -1.60 20.17 2.98
C ILE A 32 -0.99 20.48 4.35
N TYR A 33 -1.62 20.04 5.44
CA TYR A 33 -1.12 20.26 6.79
C TYR A 33 0.28 19.65 6.99
N ILE A 34 0.49 18.41 6.54
CA ILE A 34 1.80 17.74 6.60
C ILE A 34 2.84 18.49 5.77
N LEU A 35 2.49 18.93 4.56
CA LEU A 35 3.42 19.65 3.69
C LEU A 35 3.81 21.02 4.26
N VAL A 36 2.83 21.79 4.74
CA VAL A 36 3.08 23.13 5.31
C VAL A 36 3.96 23.05 6.56
N LYS A 37 3.76 22.05 7.43
CA LYS A 37 4.59 21.85 8.61
C LYS A 37 5.89 21.11 8.35
N GLY A 38 5.93 20.26 7.32
CA GLY A 38 7.05 19.37 7.02
C GLY A 38 8.09 20.01 6.11
N ILE A 39 7.68 20.70 5.05
CA ILE A 39 8.60 21.29 4.05
C ILE A 39 9.66 22.20 4.67
N PRO A 40 9.34 23.13 5.61
CA PRO A 40 10.35 23.99 6.22
C PRO A 40 11.44 23.22 6.98
N SER A 41 11.14 22.00 7.43
CA SER A 41 12.08 21.13 8.15
C SER A 41 12.94 20.28 7.22
N ILE A 42 12.66 20.28 5.90
CA ILE A 42 13.47 19.54 4.92
C ILE A 42 14.73 20.34 4.63
N SER A 43 15.83 19.90 5.24
CA SER A 43 17.17 20.38 4.92
C SER A 43 17.99 19.29 4.25
N TRP A 44 19.09 19.67 3.59
CA TRP A 44 20.02 18.70 3.03
C TRP A 44 20.56 17.74 4.10
N GLN A 45 20.89 18.28 5.28
CA GLN A 45 21.33 17.50 6.44
C GLN A 45 20.26 16.50 6.88
N PHE A 46 18.99 16.91 6.94
CA PHE A 46 17.88 16.00 7.27
C PHE A 46 17.77 14.83 6.29
N LEU A 47 18.04 15.02 5.00
CA LEU A 47 17.97 13.95 4.01
C LEU A 47 19.18 13.02 4.02
N THR A 48 20.38 13.55 4.24
CA THR A 48 21.62 12.77 4.09
C THR A 48 22.18 12.22 5.40
N GLU A 49 21.87 12.82 6.54
CA GLU A 49 22.38 12.35 7.83
C GLU A 49 21.65 11.10 8.33
N ILE A 50 22.39 10.29 9.09
CA ILE A 50 21.88 9.09 9.75
C ILE A 50 21.05 9.53 10.97
N PRO A 51 19.92 8.88 11.26
CA PRO A 51 19.13 9.15 12.47
C PRO A 51 19.94 8.87 13.74
N ARG A 52 19.83 9.75 14.72
CA ARG A 52 20.45 9.68 16.05
C ARG A 52 19.38 9.80 17.13
N ASN A 53 19.72 9.46 18.37
CA ASN A 53 18.81 9.59 19.53
C ASN A 53 17.42 8.97 19.27
N MET A 54 17.37 7.75 18.73
CA MET A 54 16.12 7.04 18.39
C MET A 54 15.23 7.82 17.39
N GLY A 55 15.86 8.55 16.46
CA GLY A 55 15.16 9.35 15.44
C GLY A 55 14.65 10.70 15.94
N ARG A 56 15.08 11.13 17.13
CA ARG A 56 14.78 12.48 17.65
C ARG A 56 15.67 13.55 17.02
N ASP A 57 16.88 13.17 16.61
CA ASP A 57 17.87 14.06 16.01
C ASP A 57 18.55 13.39 14.79
N GLY A 58 19.28 14.18 14.00
CA GLY A 58 19.93 13.70 12.76
C GLY A 58 18.99 13.73 11.55
N GLY A 59 19.19 12.81 10.61
CA GLY A 59 18.42 12.73 9.37
C GLY A 59 17.68 11.41 9.17
N ILE A 60 17.15 11.21 7.96
CA ILE A 60 16.33 10.05 7.56
C ILE A 60 17.00 9.19 6.49
N SER A 61 18.31 9.35 6.28
CA SER A 61 19.00 8.69 5.17
C SER A 61 18.93 7.17 5.24
N SER A 62 19.07 6.58 6.43
CA SER A 62 18.91 5.14 6.66
C SER A 62 17.52 4.63 6.27
N SER A 63 16.46 5.39 6.55
CA SER A 63 15.09 5.02 6.19
C SER A 63 14.86 5.08 4.69
N ILE A 64 15.40 6.11 4.02
CA ILE A 64 15.31 6.27 2.57
C ILE A 64 16.05 5.12 1.88
N VAL A 65 17.33 4.92 2.22
CA VAL A 65 18.17 3.88 1.61
C VAL A 65 17.62 2.49 1.92
N GLY A 66 17.22 2.23 3.16
CA GLY A 66 16.62 0.95 3.56
C GLY A 66 15.34 0.65 2.78
N THR A 67 14.43 1.63 2.66
CA THR A 67 13.19 1.45 1.88
C THR A 67 13.50 1.18 0.42
N LEU A 68 14.35 2.00 -0.21
CA LEU A 68 14.70 1.84 -1.62
C LEU A 68 15.38 0.50 -1.91
N LEU A 69 16.33 0.08 -1.08
CA LEU A 69 17.04 -1.19 -1.27
C LEU A 69 16.11 -2.38 -1.07
N VAL A 70 15.31 -2.40 0.01
CA VAL A 70 14.38 -3.50 0.28
C VAL A 70 13.34 -3.59 -0.82
N THR A 71 12.75 -2.46 -1.24
CA THR A 71 11.80 -2.45 -2.35
C THR A 71 12.44 -2.87 -3.66
N ALA A 72 13.66 -2.39 -3.98
CA ALA A 72 14.34 -2.75 -5.21
C ALA A 72 14.64 -4.25 -5.28
N VAL A 73 15.19 -4.83 -4.21
CA VAL A 73 15.45 -6.28 -4.13
C VAL A 73 14.14 -7.06 -4.23
N ALA A 74 13.09 -6.62 -3.52
CA ALA A 74 11.78 -7.26 -3.59
C ALA A 74 11.21 -7.27 -5.01
N VAL A 75 11.28 -6.15 -5.74
CA VAL A 75 10.84 -6.06 -7.13
C VAL A 75 11.70 -6.92 -8.05
N ILE A 76 13.03 -6.81 -7.97
CA ILE A 76 13.96 -7.59 -8.82
C ILE A 76 13.73 -9.09 -8.66
N VAL A 77 13.46 -9.56 -7.45
CA VAL A 77 13.22 -10.98 -7.19
C VAL A 77 11.78 -11.35 -7.53
N ALA A 78 10.78 -10.64 -7.01
CA ALA A 78 9.38 -11.04 -7.14
C ALA A 78 8.84 -10.88 -8.57
N THR A 79 9.27 -9.86 -9.32
CA THR A 79 8.78 -9.58 -10.67
C THR A 79 9.02 -10.73 -11.66
N PRO A 80 10.25 -11.27 -11.84
CA PRO A 80 10.47 -12.37 -12.78
C PRO A 80 9.66 -13.62 -12.42
N PHE A 81 9.57 -13.98 -11.13
CA PHE A 81 8.75 -15.11 -10.70
C PHE A 81 7.25 -14.86 -10.88
N GLY A 82 6.77 -13.65 -10.57
CA GLY A 82 5.37 -13.27 -10.70
C GLY A 82 4.92 -13.24 -12.16
N ILE A 83 5.69 -12.59 -13.04
CA ILE A 83 5.41 -12.54 -14.47
C ILE A 83 5.54 -13.94 -15.09
N GLY A 84 6.61 -14.68 -14.78
CA GLY A 84 6.81 -16.03 -15.32
C GLY A 84 5.68 -16.99 -14.93
N THR A 85 5.24 -16.93 -13.68
CA THR A 85 4.09 -17.72 -13.19
C THR A 85 2.80 -17.29 -13.89
N ALA A 86 2.57 -15.98 -14.04
CA ALA A 86 1.37 -15.46 -14.72
C ALA A 86 1.30 -15.90 -16.19
N ILE A 87 2.42 -15.83 -16.92
CA ILE A 87 2.52 -16.30 -18.31
C ILE A 87 2.28 -17.81 -18.39
N TYR A 88 2.97 -18.60 -17.56
CA TYR A 88 2.82 -20.05 -17.56
C TYR A 88 1.38 -20.50 -17.32
N LEU A 89 0.72 -19.91 -16.31
CA LEU A 89 -0.65 -20.25 -15.94
C LEU A 89 -1.72 -19.78 -16.92
N THR A 90 -1.37 -18.86 -17.81
CA THR A 90 -2.32 -18.25 -18.77
C THR A 90 -2.15 -18.84 -20.16
N GLU A 91 -0.90 -18.99 -20.63
CA GLU A 91 -0.62 -19.42 -22.00
C GLU A 91 -0.35 -20.93 -22.13
N TYR A 92 0.25 -21.55 -21.11
CA TYR A 92 0.77 -22.93 -21.23
C TYR A 92 -0.06 -23.98 -20.49
N THR A 93 -0.86 -23.60 -19.48
CA THR A 93 -1.71 -24.54 -18.75
C THR A 93 -3.16 -24.50 -19.19
N ARG A 94 -3.76 -25.68 -19.41
CA ARG A 94 -5.22 -25.82 -19.49
C ARG A 94 -5.82 -25.74 -18.09
N GLU A 95 -7.05 -25.21 -17.98
CA GLU A 95 -7.74 -25.16 -16.70
C GLU A 95 -7.86 -26.55 -16.06
N GLY A 96 -7.29 -26.69 -14.87
CA GLY A 96 -7.27 -27.93 -14.10
C GLY A 96 -7.22 -27.66 -12.61
N ARG A 97 -7.23 -28.73 -11.81
CA ARG A 97 -7.22 -28.63 -10.34
C ARG A 97 -6.01 -27.87 -9.80
N VAL A 98 -4.82 -28.10 -10.38
CA VAL A 98 -3.57 -27.44 -9.96
C VAL A 98 -3.62 -25.93 -10.23
N THR A 99 -4.00 -25.52 -11.43
CA THR A 99 -4.16 -24.10 -11.80
C THR A 99 -5.17 -23.39 -10.90
N ARG A 100 -6.29 -24.06 -10.56
CA ARG A 100 -7.30 -23.52 -9.65
C ARG A 100 -6.76 -23.30 -8.24
N ILE A 101 -6.01 -24.26 -7.70
CA ILE A 101 -5.38 -24.12 -6.37
C ILE A 101 -4.40 -22.95 -6.37
N ILE A 102 -3.53 -22.85 -7.38
CA ILE A 102 -2.53 -21.76 -7.44
C ILE A 102 -3.21 -20.39 -7.51
N ARG A 103 -4.22 -20.23 -8.38
CA ARG A 103 -4.99 -18.97 -8.50
C ARG A 103 -5.69 -18.64 -7.19
N PHE A 104 -6.37 -19.61 -6.57
CA PHE A 104 -7.03 -19.40 -5.28
C PHE A 104 -6.05 -18.99 -4.18
N SER A 105 -4.87 -19.63 -4.11
CA SER A 105 -3.83 -19.25 -3.16
C SER A 105 -3.31 -17.84 -3.42
N ALA A 106 -3.07 -17.46 -4.67
CA ALA A 106 -2.61 -16.12 -5.02
C ALA A 106 -3.65 -15.03 -4.67
N GLU A 107 -4.92 -15.28 -4.99
CA GLU A 107 -6.04 -14.39 -4.62
C GLU A 107 -6.20 -14.29 -3.10
N SER A 108 -6.07 -15.41 -2.39
CA SER A 108 -6.11 -15.43 -0.93
C SER A 108 -4.97 -14.61 -0.33
N LEU A 109 -3.74 -14.77 -0.83
CA LEU A 109 -2.57 -13.99 -0.39
C LEU A 109 -2.76 -12.49 -0.67
N ALA A 110 -3.34 -12.12 -1.82
CA ALA A 110 -3.63 -10.72 -2.13
C ALA A 110 -4.69 -10.11 -1.19
N GLY A 111 -5.60 -10.94 -0.65
CA GLY A 111 -6.63 -10.52 0.30
C GLY A 111 -6.16 -10.45 1.77
N ILE A 112 -5.00 -11.01 2.12
CA ILE A 112 -4.49 -10.97 3.49
C ILE A 112 -4.08 -9.54 3.86
N PRO A 113 -4.51 -9.02 5.02
CA PRO A 113 -4.08 -7.71 5.50
C PRO A 113 -2.57 -7.62 5.69
N SER A 114 -1.95 -6.51 5.32
CA SER A 114 -0.49 -6.30 5.43
C SER A 114 0.07 -6.50 6.84
N ILE A 115 -0.73 -6.22 7.88
CA ILE A 115 -0.32 -6.42 9.28
C ILE A 115 -0.03 -7.89 9.62
N VAL A 116 -0.72 -8.82 8.97
CA VAL A 116 -0.50 -10.27 9.19
C VAL A 116 0.86 -10.68 8.65
N TYR A 117 1.25 -10.18 7.47
CA TYR A 117 2.58 -10.40 6.91
C TYR A 117 3.68 -9.80 7.80
N GLY A 118 3.45 -8.58 8.33
CA GLY A 118 4.37 -7.94 9.25
C GLY A 118 4.55 -8.72 10.56
N LEU A 119 3.46 -9.19 11.17
CA LEU A 119 3.51 -9.97 12.40
C LEU A 119 4.18 -11.33 12.19
N PHE A 120 3.90 -12.02 11.07
CA PHE A 120 4.56 -13.26 10.71
C PHE A 120 6.08 -13.07 10.59
N GLY A 121 6.52 -12.01 9.88
CA GLY A 121 7.93 -11.67 9.76
C GLY A 121 8.57 -11.40 11.12
N PHE A 122 7.91 -10.65 12.00
CA PHE A 122 8.41 -10.38 13.35
C PHE A 122 8.58 -11.68 14.18
N ILE A 123 7.56 -12.56 14.18
CA ILE A 123 7.63 -13.83 14.90
C ILE A 123 8.79 -14.68 14.34
N PHE A 124 8.90 -14.78 13.02
CA PHE A 124 9.89 -15.66 12.41
C PHE A 124 11.34 -15.12 12.54
N PHE A 125 11.57 -13.85 12.22
CA PHE A 125 12.93 -13.29 12.15
C PHE A 125 13.46 -12.70 13.47
N VAL A 126 12.58 -12.39 14.44
CA VAL A 126 13.00 -11.74 15.70
C VAL A 126 12.77 -12.63 16.91
N ILE A 127 11.66 -13.37 16.94
CA ILE A 127 11.35 -14.25 18.08
C ILE A 127 11.99 -15.63 17.89
N TYR A 128 11.91 -16.20 16.69
CA TYR A 128 12.33 -17.58 16.45
C TYR A 128 13.80 -17.71 16.00
N LEU A 129 14.22 -16.94 14.98
CA LEU A 129 15.61 -16.91 14.48
C LEU A 129 16.47 -15.95 15.29
#